data_AF-A0AAW1N4V0-F1
#
_entry.id   AF-A0AAW1N4V0-F1
#
_cell.length_a   1.000
_cell.length_b   1.000
_cell.length_c   1.000
_cell.angle_alpha   90.00
_cell.angle_beta   90.00
_cell.angle_gamma   90.00
#
_symmetry.space_group_name_H-M   'P 1'
#
loop_
_entity.id
_entity.type
_entity.pdbx_description
1 polymer ?
#
loop_
_entity_poly.entity_id
_entity_poly.type
_entity_poly.pdbx_seq_one_letter_code
_entity_poly.pdbx_strand_id
1 'polypeptide(L)'
;MMTFKDVEETVTTYDGGDTYPINRWISEFEEIATLMDWDDVEKLIYGKRLLKGEALLFKETVNSATLHKTLLTRKKRRDETLQQYLLNMREIAAQGNIEEDALIDYVVDGIIDEEMNKTILYGAKSIGELKVNMGKIKLSGVSAAEK
;
A
#
# COMPACT_ATOMS: atom_id res chain seq x y z
N MET A 1 33.45 3.01 -11.45
CA MET A 1 32.16 2.66 -10.82
C MET A 1 32.43 1.49 -9.90
N MET A 2 32.30 1.71 -8.60
CA MET A 2 32.43 0.68 -7.58
C MET A 2 31.22 -0.27 -7.68
N THR A 3 31.44 -1.57 -7.48
CA THR A 3 30.35 -2.55 -7.54
C THR A 3 29.66 -2.64 -6.18
N PHE A 4 28.43 -3.14 -6.17
CA PHE A 4 27.71 -3.34 -4.91
C PHE A 4 28.42 -4.32 -3.96
N LYS A 5 29.19 -5.27 -4.51
CA LYS A 5 29.97 -6.21 -3.69
C LYS A 5 31.06 -5.48 -2.90
N ASP A 6 31.73 -4.53 -3.52
CA ASP A 6 32.74 -3.70 -2.84
C ASP A 6 32.08 -2.88 -1.70
N VAL A 7 30.82 -2.47 -1.87
CA VAL A 7 30.04 -1.76 -0.83
C VAL A 7 29.67 -2.69 0.34
N GLU A 8 29.21 -3.92 0.07
CA GLU A 8 28.93 -4.91 1.13
C GLU A 8 30.19 -5.33 1.90
N GLU A 9 31.36 -5.29 1.26
CA GLU A 9 32.64 -5.56 1.91
C GLU A 9 33.14 -4.36 2.74
N THR A 10 32.68 -3.14 2.44
CA THR A 10 33.15 -1.90 3.09
C THR A 10 32.21 -1.42 4.21
N VAL A 11 30.90 -1.60 4.05
CA VAL A 11 29.89 -1.10 5.00
C VAL A 11 29.15 -2.25 5.67
N THR A 12 29.06 -2.18 6.99
CA THR A 12 28.31 -3.14 7.80
C THR A 12 26.82 -3.08 7.49
N THR A 13 26.14 -4.23 7.42
CA THR A 13 24.68 -4.30 7.32
C THR A 13 24.01 -3.97 8.65
N TYR A 14 22.80 -3.40 8.61
CA TYR A 14 21.99 -3.13 9.81
C TYR A 14 20.77 -4.06 9.84
N ASP A 15 20.63 -4.84 10.91
CA ASP A 15 19.58 -5.85 11.06
C ASP A 15 18.34 -5.36 11.85
N GLY A 16 18.43 -4.19 12.49
CA GLY A 16 17.33 -3.62 13.28
C GLY A 16 17.27 -4.11 14.72
N GLY A 17 18.24 -4.91 15.18
CA GLY A 17 18.26 -5.43 16.54
C GLY A 17 18.84 -4.45 17.57
N ASP A 18 18.72 -4.80 18.86
CA ASP A 18 19.25 -4.01 19.98
C ASP A 18 20.78 -4.11 20.15
N THR A 19 21.46 -4.92 19.34
CA THR A 19 22.89 -5.21 19.44
C THR A 19 23.76 -4.10 18.86
N TYR A 20 23.30 -3.44 17.80
CA TYR A 20 24.05 -2.41 17.10
C TYR A 20 23.26 -1.09 17.02
N PRO A 21 23.72 0.01 17.65
CA PRO A 21 22.96 1.25 17.66
C PRO A 21 22.82 1.87 16.27
N ILE A 22 21.59 2.19 15.87
CA ILE A 22 21.29 2.79 14.55
C ILE A 22 22.07 4.08 14.30
N ASN A 23 22.24 4.94 15.31
CA ASN A 23 22.97 6.20 15.15
C ASN A 23 24.45 5.98 14.81
N ARG A 24 25.04 4.91 15.34
CA ARG A 24 26.42 4.53 15.03
C ARG A 24 26.53 4.03 13.60
N TRP A 25 25.60 3.17 13.20
CA TRP A 25 25.51 2.68 11.83
C TRP A 25 25.37 3.84 10.81
N ILE A 26 24.49 4.81 11.10
CA ILE A 26 24.28 5.99 10.24
C ILE A 26 25.58 6.82 10.13
N SER A 27 26.30 7.04 11.24
CA SER A 27 27.57 7.77 11.21
C SER A 27 28.59 7.10 10.32
N GLU A 28 28.79 5.79 10.49
CA GLU A 28 29.74 5.01 9.69
C GLU A 28 29.34 4.97 8.20
N PHE A 29 28.04 4.86 7.91
CA PHE A 29 27.51 4.93 6.55
C PHE A 29 27.79 6.30 5.90
N GLU A 30 27.54 7.41 6.59
CA GLU A 30 27.77 8.76 6.06
C GLU A 30 29.26 9.08 5.91
N GLU A 31 30.11 8.59 6.82
CA GLU A 31 31.57 8.71 6.71
C GLU A 31 32.09 7.99 5.47
N ILE A 32 31.63 6.75 5.22
CA ILE A 32 32.02 5.99 4.03
C ILE A 32 31.43 6.63 2.78
N ALA A 33 30.18 7.09 2.82
CA ALA A 33 29.57 7.79 1.69
C ALA A 33 30.33 9.07 1.33
N THR A 34 30.82 9.80 2.33
CA THR A 34 31.67 10.99 2.12
C THR A 34 33.03 10.62 1.57
N LEU A 35 33.67 9.57 2.09
CA LEU A 35 34.98 9.10 1.63
C LEU A 35 34.94 8.63 0.16
N MET A 36 33.83 7.99 -0.21
CA MET A 36 33.61 7.42 -1.54
C MET A 36 32.93 8.40 -2.52
N ASP A 37 32.62 9.61 -2.07
CA ASP A 37 31.95 10.67 -2.83
C ASP A 37 30.60 10.24 -3.42
N TRP A 38 29.78 9.54 -2.62
CA TRP A 38 28.45 9.06 -3.03
C TRP A 38 27.44 10.20 -3.13
N ASP A 39 26.68 10.21 -4.22
CA ASP A 39 25.54 11.10 -4.38
C ASP A 39 24.30 10.63 -3.60
N ASP A 40 23.27 11.47 -3.54
CA ASP A 40 22.03 11.16 -2.80
C ASP A 40 21.31 9.90 -3.32
N VAL A 41 21.46 9.58 -4.61
CA VAL A 41 20.83 8.41 -5.23
C VAL A 41 21.60 7.14 -4.85
N GLU A 42 22.93 7.19 -4.88
CA GLU A 42 23.81 6.12 -4.43
C GLU A 42 23.61 5.85 -2.94
N LYS A 43 23.58 6.89 -2.10
CA LYS A 43 23.25 6.77 -0.67
C LYS A 43 21.91 6.08 -0.45
N LEU A 44 20.88 6.46 -1.20
CA LEU A 44 19.55 5.84 -1.10
C LEU A 44 19.58 4.36 -1.51
N ILE A 45 20.26 4.03 -2.61
CA ILE A 45 20.33 2.66 -3.12
C ILE A 45 21.12 1.78 -2.15
N TYR A 46 22.29 2.21 -1.71
CA TYR A 46 23.16 1.43 -0.83
C TYR A 46 22.56 1.30 0.57
N GLY A 47 22.04 2.39 1.14
CA GLY A 47 21.34 2.35 2.43
C GLY A 47 20.22 1.30 2.43
N LYS A 48 19.34 1.31 1.41
CA LYS A 48 18.25 0.31 1.29
C LYS A 48 18.71 -1.14 1.09
N ARG A 49 19.91 -1.37 0.58
CA ARG A 49 20.45 -2.72 0.36
C ARG A 49 21.17 -3.27 1.58
N LEU A 50 21.73 -2.39 2.41
CA LEU A 50 22.42 -2.73 3.65
C LEU A 50 21.48 -3.01 4.83
N LEU A 51 20.18 -2.68 4.71
CA LEU A 51 19.16 -3.11 5.67
C LEU A 51 18.87 -4.61 5.53
N LYS A 52 18.84 -5.32 6.66
CA LYS A 52 18.53 -6.74 6.82
C LYS A 52 17.60 -6.92 8.03
N GLY A 53 17.18 -8.15 8.35
CA GLY A 53 16.43 -8.45 9.56
C GLY A 53 15.15 -7.63 9.72
N GLU A 54 14.90 -7.15 10.95
CA GLU A 54 13.77 -6.29 11.31
C GLU A 54 13.87 -4.91 10.65
N ALA A 55 15.08 -4.44 10.33
CA ALA A 55 15.27 -3.17 9.63
C ALA A 55 14.68 -3.15 8.21
N LEU A 56 14.37 -4.32 7.62
CA LEU A 56 13.65 -4.39 6.34
C LEU A 56 12.24 -3.82 6.42
N LEU A 57 11.61 -3.74 7.60
CA LEU A 57 10.32 -3.08 7.78
C LEU A 57 10.37 -1.60 7.38
N PHE A 58 11.53 -0.95 7.52
CA PHE A 58 11.73 0.43 7.05
C PHE A 58 11.88 0.55 5.52
N LYS A 59 12.22 -0.56 4.84
CA LYS A 59 12.27 -0.61 3.37
C LYS A 59 10.88 -0.66 2.76
N GLU A 60 9.91 -1.21 3.49
CA GLU A 60 8.49 -1.11 3.15
C GLU A 60 7.97 0.30 3.42
N THR A 61 8.55 1.28 2.72
CA THR A 61 7.83 2.53 2.48
C THR A 61 6.60 2.13 1.69
N VAL A 62 5.46 2.14 2.35
CA VAL A 62 4.14 2.07 1.73
C VAL A 62 4.05 3.25 0.78
N ASN A 63 4.55 3.06 -0.44
CA ASN A 63 4.54 4.08 -1.46
C ASN A 63 3.21 4.00 -2.21
N SER A 64 2.85 5.09 -2.88
CA SER A 64 1.61 5.19 -3.64
C SER A 64 1.43 4.02 -4.60
N ALA A 65 2.48 3.59 -5.32
CA ALA A 65 2.40 2.47 -6.26
C ALA A 65 2.02 1.14 -5.60
N THR A 66 2.58 0.83 -4.42
CA THR A 66 2.23 -0.38 -3.65
C THR A 66 0.79 -0.31 -3.14
N LEU A 67 0.32 0.86 -2.72
CA LEU A 67 -1.07 1.07 -2.32
C LEU A 67 -2.05 0.90 -3.48
N HIS A 68 -1.80 1.54 -4.63
CA HIS A 68 -2.60 1.38 -5.82
C HIS A 68 -2.68 -0.09 -6.27
N LYS A 69 -1.55 -0.81 -6.23
CA LYS A 69 -1.50 -2.25 -6.52
C LYS A 69 -2.31 -3.07 -5.51
N THR A 70 -2.27 -2.70 -4.24
CA THR A 70 -3.00 -3.39 -3.17
C THR A 70 -4.50 -3.15 -3.30
N LEU A 71 -4.93 -1.91 -3.56
CA LEU A 71 -6.33 -1.55 -3.84
C LEU A 71 -6.87 -2.28 -5.07
N LEU A 72 -6.10 -2.35 -6.15
CA LEU A 72 -6.51 -3.03 -7.40
C LEU A 72 -6.70 -4.55 -7.22
N THR A 73 -5.78 -5.19 -6.50
CA THR A 73 -5.81 -6.65 -6.27
C THR A 73 -6.84 -7.05 -5.21
N ARG A 74 -7.23 -6.12 -4.33
CA ARG A 74 -8.21 -6.36 -3.27
C ARG A 74 -9.63 -6.48 -3.83
N LYS A 75 -10.04 -7.70 -4.14
CA LYS A 75 -11.42 -8.03 -4.51
C LYS A 75 -12.31 -8.31 -3.32
N LYS A 76 -13.59 -8.01 -3.44
CA LYS A 76 -14.60 -8.32 -2.44
C LYS A 76 -14.79 -9.84 -2.32
N ARG A 77 -14.74 -10.36 -1.10
CA ARG A 77 -15.04 -11.75 -0.75
C ARG A 77 -16.55 -11.95 -0.54
N ARG A 78 -17.01 -13.20 -0.63
CA ARG A 78 -18.43 -13.57 -0.48
C ARG A 78 -18.91 -13.57 0.97
N ASP A 79 -17.99 -13.78 1.90
CA ASP A 79 -18.20 -13.84 3.34
C ASP A 79 -18.12 -12.47 4.05
N GLU A 80 -17.50 -11.46 3.42
CA GLU A 80 -17.46 -10.11 3.98
C GLU A 80 -18.68 -9.29 3.59
N THR A 81 -19.08 -8.33 4.42
CA THR A 81 -20.09 -7.33 4.03
C THR A 81 -19.48 -6.26 3.13
N LEU A 82 -20.29 -5.59 2.31
CA LEU A 82 -19.82 -4.46 1.49
C LEU A 82 -19.28 -3.31 2.37
N GLN A 83 -19.81 -3.12 3.58
CA GLN A 83 -19.32 -2.12 4.54
C GLN A 83 -17.93 -2.47 5.07
N GLN A 84 -17.70 -3.73 5.44
CA GLN A 84 -16.37 -4.20 5.83
C GLN A 84 -15.37 -4.08 4.68
N TYR A 85 -15.80 -4.39 3.46
CA TYR A 85 -14.97 -4.21 2.27
C TYR A 85 -14.57 -2.73 2.08
N LEU A 86 -15.55 -1.82 2.11
CA LEU A 86 -15.31 -0.38 1.98
C LEU A 86 -14.41 0.18 3.09
N LEU A 87 -14.58 -0.30 4.33
CA LEU A 87 -13.75 0.13 5.46
C LEU A 87 -12.30 -0.28 5.26
N ASN A 88 -12.04 -1.53 4.86
CA ASN A 88 -10.69 -2.00 4.54
C ASN A 88 -10.06 -1.22 3.38
N MET A 89 -10.82 -0.94 2.32
CA MET A 89 -10.32 -0.16 1.18
C MET A 89 -9.95 1.27 1.59
N ARG A 90 -10.76 1.88 2.48
CA ARG A 90 -10.46 3.19 3.06
C ARG A 90 -9.20 3.17 3.92
N GLU A 91 -9.00 2.15 4.73
CA GLU A 91 -7.82 2.02 5.57
C GLU A 91 -6.53 1.96 4.73
N ILE A 92 -6.54 1.19 3.64
CA ILE A 92 -5.42 1.13 2.69
C ILE A 92 -5.20 2.49 2.03
N ALA A 93 -6.27 3.18 1.61
CA ALA A 93 -6.17 4.51 1.01
C ALA A 93 -5.62 5.58 1.96
N ALA A 94 -6.00 5.52 3.24
CA ALA A 94 -5.55 6.45 4.27
C ALA A 94 -4.04 6.36 4.54
N GLN A 95 -3.41 5.22 4.28
CA GLN A 95 -1.96 5.04 4.48
C GLN A 95 -1.10 5.87 3.51
N GLY A 96 -1.65 6.34 2.39
CA GLY A 96 -0.89 7.12 1.40
C GLY A 96 -1.64 8.29 0.80
N ASN A 97 -2.69 8.78 1.48
CA ASN A 97 -3.49 9.92 1.04
C ASN A 97 -4.01 9.77 -0.41
N ILE A 98 -4.53 8.58 -0.73
CA ILE A 98 -5.15 8.29 -2.03
C ILE A 98 -6.42 9.14 -2.17
N GLU A 99 -6.61 9.75 -3.33
CA GLU A 99 -7.79 10.57 -3.66
C GLU A 99 -9.09 9.75 -3.58
N GLU A 100 -10.17 10.36 -3.08
CA GLU A 100 -11.45 9.67 -2.93
C GLU A 100 -12.02 9.17 -4.27
N ASP A 101 -11.81 9.92 -5.35
CA ASP A 101 -12.24 9.54 -6.70
C ASP A 101 -11.57 8.23 -7.15
N ALA A 102 -10.24 8.14 -6.96
CA ALA A 102 -9.49 6.92 -7.27
C ALA A 102 -9.90 5.74 -6.37
N LEU A 103 -10.18 6.00 -5.09
CA LEU A 103 -10.68 4.96 -4.17
C LEU A 103 -12.03 4.39 -4.63
N ILE A 104 -12.95 5.24 -5.11
CA ILE A 104 -14.25 4.80 -5.63
C ILE A 104 -14.06 3.87 -6.83
N ASP A 105 -13.20 4.24 -7.78
CA ASP A 105 -12.90 3.40 -8.95
C ASP A 105 -12.38 2.02 -8.52
N TYR A 106 -11.44 1.96 -7.57
CA TYR A 106 -10.93 0.68 -7.07
C TYR A 106 -11.99 -0.16 -6.34
N VAL A 107 -12.86 0.47 -5.55
CA VAL A 107 -13.95 -0.22 -4.84
C VAL A 107 -14.94 -0.81 -5.84
N VAL A 108 -15.30 -0.09 -6.89
CA VAL A 108 -16.23 -0.56 -7.92
C VAL A 108 -15.61 -1.72 -8.72
N ASP A 109 -14.36 -1.60 -9.14
CA ASP A 109 -13.60 -2.65 -9.84
C ASP A 109 -13.37 -3.90 -8.98
N GLY A 110 -13.35 -3.73 -7.67
CA GLY A 110 -13.15 -4.80 -6.71
C GLY A 110 -14.36 -5.69 -6.46
N ILE A 111 -15.56 -5.24 -6.84
CA ILE A 111 -16.81 -5.97 -6.64
C ILE A 111 -17.02 -6.96 -7.80
N ILE A 112 -17.12 -8.25 -7.47
CA ILE A 112 -17.28 -9.34 -8.45
C ILE A 112 -18.77 -9.58 -8.80
N ASP A 113 -19.72 -8.92 -8.11
CA ASP A 113 -21.16 -9.15 -8.30
C ASP A 113 -21.72 -8.71 -9.67
N GLU A 114 -22.85 -9.33 -10.04
CA GLU A 114 -23.59 -9.23 -11.30
C GLU A 114 -23.58 -7.81 -11.90
N GLU A 115 -23.34 -7.73 -13.21
CA GLU A 115 -23.20 -6.51 -14.02
C GLU A 115 -24.30 -5.45 -13.77
N MET A 116 -25.47 -5.87 -13.30
CA MET A 116 -26.59 -5.00 -12.95
C MET A 116 -26.31 -4.10 -11.72
N ASN A 117 -25.54 -4.59 -10.73
CA ASN A 117 -25.15 -3.82 -9.55
C ASN A 117 -24.02 -2.83 -9.84
N LYS A 118 -23.11 -3.19 -10.77
CA LYS A 118 -22.02 -2.31 -11.21
C LYS A 118 -22.54 -1.04 -11.87
N THR A 119 -23.58 -1.14 -12.68
CA THR A 119 -24.20 0.02 -13.37
C THR A 119 -24.75 1.06 -12.39
N ILE A 120 -25.29 0.62 -11.23
CA ILE A 120 -25.81 1.50 -10.19
C ILE A 120 -24.67 2.12 -9.35
N LEU A 121 -23.54 1.42 -9.25
CA LEU A 121 -22.37 1.85 -8.47
C LEU A 121 -21.48 2.84 -9.23
N TYR A 122 -21.30 2.69 -10.55
CA TYR A 122 -20.56 3.66 -11.38
C TYR A 122 -21.20 5.06 -11.43
N GLY A 123 -22.46 5.19 -11.03
CA GLY A 123 -23.13 6.49 -10.92
C GLY A 123 -22.81 7.27 -9.65
N ALA A 124 -22.11 6.68 -8.68
CA ALA A 124 -21.83 7.33 -7.40
C ALA A 124 -20.59 8.23 -7.49
N LYS A 125 -20.75 9.50 -7.12
CA LYS A 125 -19.66 10.51 -7.09
C LYS A 125 -19.09 10.75 -5.69
N SER A 126 -19.59 10.03 -4.69
CA SER A 126 -19.08 10.12 -3.33
C SER A 126 -19.28 8.81 -2.58
N ILE A 127 -18.48 8.57 -1.54
CA ILE A 127 -18.64 7.40 -0.66
C ILE A 127 -20.03 7.39 0.00
N GLY A 128 -20.62 8.57 0.24
CA GLY A 128 -21.98 8.70 0.75
C GLY A 128 -23.02 8.16 -0.23
N GLU A 129 -22.93 8.56 -1.50
CA GLU A 129 -23.79 8.04 -2.57
C GLU A 129 -23.58 6.55 -2.80
N LEU A 130 -22.33 6.08 -2.76
CA LEU A 130 -21.99 4.67 -2.90
C LEU A 130 -22.65 3.86 -1.78
N LYS A 131 -22.63 4.35 -0.53
CA LYS A 131 -23.32 3.72 0.61
C LYS A 131 -24.84 3.68 0.45
N VAL A 132 -25.45 4.74 -0.09
CA VAL A 132 -26.89 4.80 -0.37
C VAL A 132 -27.27 3.83 -1.50
N ASN A 133 -26.49 3.80 -2.57
CA ASN A 133 -26.71 2.91 -3.72
C ASN A 133 -26.52 1.44 -3.34
N MET A 134 -25.57 1.14 -2.45
CA MET A 134 -25.44 -0.19 -1.84
C MET A 134 -26.65 -0.59 -0.98
N GLY A 135 -27.30 0.37 -0.32
CA GLY A 135 -28.54 0.14 0.41
C GLY A 135 -29.70 -0.22 -0.52
N LYS A 136 -29.77 0.41 -1.70
CA LYS A 136 -30.81 0.16 -2.72
C LYS A 136 -30.71 -1.24 -3.34
N ILE A 137 -29.48 -1.76 -3.53
CA ILE A 137 -29.25 -3.12 -4.07
C ILE A 137 -29.82 -4.21 -3.13
N LYS A 138 -29.78 -3.99 -1.81
CA LYS A 138 -30.42 -4.90 -0.85
C LYS A 138 -31.95 -4.86 -0.91
N LEU A 139 -32.55 -3.76 -1.38
CA LEU A 139 -34.01 -3.59 -1.44
C LEU A 139 -34.61 -4.13 -2.75
N SER A 140 -33.86 -4.11 -3.86
CA SER A 140 -34.32 -4.68 -5.14
C SER A 140 -34.35 -6.21 -5.14
N GLY A 141 -33.52 -6.87 -4.33
CA GLY A 141 -33.49 -8.34 -4.21
C GLY A 141 -34.59 -8.94 -3.31
N VAL A 142 -35.25 -8.13 -2.47
CA VAL A 142 -36.29 -8.63 -1.54
C VAL A 142 -37.70 -8.58 -2.17
N SER A 143 -37.89 -7.85 -3.27
CA SER A 143 -39.21 -7.72 -3.91
C SER A 143 -39.61 -8.90 -4.82
N ALA A 144 -38.79 -9.94 -4.99
CA ALA A 144 -39.08 -11.06 -5.89
C ALA A 144 -39.39 -12.39 -5.19
N ALA A 145 -39.41 -12.44 -3.84
CA ALA A 145 -39.61 -13.67 -3.08
C ALA A 145 -40.98 -13.75 -2.36
N GLU A 146 -41.98 -13.02 -2.83
CA GLU A 146 -43.38 -13.23 -2.41
C GLU A 146 -44.27 -13.47 -3.63
N LYS A 147 -44.29 -14.72 -4.08
CA LYS A 147 -45.50 -15.40 -4.59
C LYS A 147 -45.31 -16.90 -4.63
#